data_AF-A0A3M1SDQ0-F1
#
_entry.id   AF-A0A3M1SDQ0-F1
#
_cell.length_a   1.000
_cell.length_b   1.000
_cell.length_c   1.000
_cell.angle_alpha   90.00
_cell.angle_beta   90.00
_cell.angle_gamma   90.00
#
_symmetry.space_group_name_H-M   'P 1'
#
loop_
_entity.id
_entity.type
_entity.pdbx_description
1 polymer ?
#
loop_
_entity_poly.entity_id
_entity_poly.type
_entity_poly.pdbx_seq_one_letter_code
_entity_poly.pdbx_strand_id
1 'polypeptide(L)'
;KAKNDDFVDHLFIASTHSYLLVFTDDGQVYKLKVHEIPEAEPSARGKAIVNLIAIPSDRKIVSVLAVKDFTEDKYLTFITKKGVIKKTPLSEYQNIRVTGINAINIDEDDELIEVIETDGTKQIFIATHDGMAVRFNEDDVRPMGRSARGVRGISLRDGDFVVSACAISPEANEKILTISERGYGKQTQVSSYRLTKRGAYGVINIKTTEKTGKVAAAFPVDENSEVMIITKQGKLIRIGVDKIRETGRGAQGVVLIRTDEDDLVTSASILQEDEEAE
;
A
#
# COMPACT_ATOMS: atom_id res chain seq x y z
N LYS A 1 -26.26 13.07 5.54
CA LYS A 1 -25.40 13.11 6.75
C LYS A 1 -24.90 11.70 6.98
N ALA A 2 -23.75 11.34 6.41
CA ALA A 2 -23.14 10.03 6.63
C ALA A 2 -22.79 9.92 8.12
N LYS A 3 -23.29 8.87 8.78
CA LYS A 3 -22.88 8.50 10.13
C LYS A 3 -21.41 8.05 10.04
N ASN A 4 -20.60 8.52 10.98
CA ASN A 4 -19.23 8.06 11.22
C ASN A 4 -19.23 6.56 11.55
N ASP A 5 -19.13 5.70 10.55
CA ASP A 5 -18.58 4.36 10.74
C ASP A 5 -17.06 4.48 10.63
N ASP A 6 -16.39 4.40 11.79
CA ASP A 6 -14.95 4.16 11.84
C ASP A 6 -14.72 2.74 11.31
N PHE A 7 -13.76 2.58 10.41
CA PHE A 7 -13.39 1.29 9.86
C PHE A 7 -11.93 0.99 10.18
N VAL A 8 -11.61 -0.31 10.20
CA VAL A 8 -10.25 -0.78 10.41
C VAL A 8 -9.47 -0.60 9.11
N ASP A 9 -8.45 0.27 9.14
CA ASP A 9 -7.57 0.52 7.99
C ASP A 9 -6.35 -0.42 7.97
N HIS A 10 -5.85 -0.78 9.16
CA HIS A 10 -4.74 -1.71 9.33
C HIS A 10 -5.11 -2.79 10.36
N LEU A 11 -5.02 -4.05 9.95
CA LEU A 11 -5.11 -5.22 10.82
C LEU A 11 -3.77 -5.96 10.78
N PHE A 12 -3.22 -6.31 11.94
CA PHE A 12 -1.99 -7.08 12.04
C PHE A 12 -2.03 -7.96 13.28
N ILE A 13 -1.42 -9.14 13.17
CA ILE A 13 -1.21 -10.04 14.30
C ILE A 13 0.21 -9.82 14.79
N ALA A 14 0.36 -9.42 16.05
CA ALA A 14 1.65 -9.13 16.65
C ALA A 14 1.71 -9.61 18.11
N SER A 15 2.91 -9.97 18.56
CA SER A 15 3.16 -10.20 19.98
C SER A 15 3.19 -8.87 20.73
N THR A 16 2.77 -8.85 22.01
CA THR A 16 2.86 -7.70 22.93
C THR A 16 4.29 -7.15 23.11
N HIS A 17 5.30 -7.97 22.84
CA HIS A 17 6.72 -7.61 22.89
C HIS A 17 7.25 -7.06 21.55
N SER A 18 6.41 -6.97 20.53
CA SER A 18 6.78 -6.40 19.23
C SER A 18 6.67 -4.88 19.25
N TYR A 19 7.16 -4.27 18.17
CA TYR A 19 7.07 -2.86 17.89
C TYR A 19 6.18 -2.61 16.68
N LEU A 20 5.46 -1.50 16.68
CA LEU A 20 4.85 -0.94 15.48
C LEU A 20 5.73 0.19 14.98
N LEU A 21 6.14 0.08 13.71
CA LEU A 21 6.78 1.16 12.97
C LEU A 21 5.69 1.91 12.21
N VAL A 22 5.55 3.20 12.47
CA VAL A 22 4.53 4.06 11.86
C VAL A 22 5.24 5.07 10.96
N PHE A 23 4.93 5.04 9.68
CA PHE A 23 5.56 5.87 8.65
C PHE A 23 4.63 6.99 8.22
N THR A 24 5.18 8.15 7.95
CA THR A 24 4.43 9.34 7.51
C THR A 24 4.80 9.77 6.09
N ASP A 25 3.92 10.55 5.47
CA ASP A 25 4.03 11.06 4.09
C ASP A 25 5.30 11.88 3.82
N ASP A 26 5.84 12.55 4.83
CA ASP A 26 7.11 13.27 4.81
C ASP A 26 8.36 12.38 5.02
N GLY A 27 8.18 11.05 5.13
CA GLY A 27 9.28 10.11 5.24
C GLY A 27 9.86 9.95 6.64
N GLN A 28 9.16 10.37 7.70
CA GLN A 28 9.52 10.03 9.08
C GLN A 28 9.04 8.62 9.46
N VAL A 29 9.71 8.03 10.46
CA VAL A 29 9.25 6.82 11.13
C VAL A 29 9.26 7.00 12.64
N TYR A 30 8.21 6.50 13.25
CA TYR A 30 8.00 6.46 14.69
C TYR A 30 7.89 5.01 15.15
N LYS A 31 8.16 4.78 16.44
CA LYS A 31 8.12 3.44 17.04
C LYS A 31 7.23 3.44 18.27
N LEU A 32 6.25 2.55 18.28
CA LEU A 32 5.35 2.30 19.40
C LEU A 32 5.51 0.86 19.86
N LYS A 33 5.57 0.58 21.17
CA LYS A 33 5.57 -0.81 21.62
C LYS A 33 4.14 -1.32 21.68
N VAL A 34 3.89 -2.55 21.25
CA VAL A 34 2.52 -3.09 21.18
C VAL A 34 1.84 -3.05 22.56
N HIS A 35 2.55 -3.37 23.65
CA HIS A 35 2.00 -3.30 25.01
C HIS A 35 1.71 -1.87 25.53
N GLU A 36 2.14 -0.82 24.84
CA GLU A 36 1.79 0.57 25.18
C GLU A 36 0.41 0.95 24.59
N ILE A 37 -0.13 0.12 23.69
CA ILE A 37 -1.47 0.27 23.13
C ILE A 37 -2.48 -0.19 24.20
N PRO A 38 -3.43 0.66 24.62
CA PRO A 38 -4.45 0.27 25.57
C PRO A 38 -5.31 -0.86 25.00
N GLU A 39 -5.47 -1.92 25.77
CA GLU A 39 -6.45 -2.96 25.47
C GLU A 39 -7.86 -2.34 25.46
N ALA A 40 -8.64 -2.74 24.47
CA ALA A 40 -10.00 -2.30 24.30
C ALA A 40 -10.82 -3.47 23.77
N GLU A 41 -12.08 -3.54 24.18
CA GLU A 41 -13.04 -4.50 23.60
C GLU A 41 -13.11 -4.29 22.07
N PRO A 42 -13.33 -5.35 21.26
CA PRO A 42 -13.41 -5.23 19.81
C PRO A 42 -14.44 -4.20 19.30
N SER A 43 -15.48 -3.92 20.10
CA SER A 43 -16.50 -2.92 19.81
C SER A 43 -16.13 -1.48 20.20
N ALA A 44 -15.03 -1.28 20.93
CA ALA A 44 -14.57 0.02 21.37
C ALA A 44 -13.72 0.70 20.28
N ARG A 45 -13.78 2.03 20.21
CA ARG A 45 -13.00 2.83 19.25
C ARG A 45 -11.49 2.87 19.53
N GLY A 46 -11.04 2.25 20.62
CA GLY A 46 -9.66 2.33 21.07
C GLY A 46 -9.22 3.75 21.41
N LYS A 47 -7.92 4.01 21.29
CA LYS A 47 -7.29 5.32 21.52
C LYS A 47 -6.70 5.84 20.22
N ALA A 48 -6.90 7.13 19.95
CA ALA A 48 -6.34 7.75 18.75
C ALA A 48 -4.80 7.64 18.74
N ILE A 49 -4.24 7.22 17.60
CA ILE A 49 -2.79 6.98 17.44
C ILE A 49 -1.94 8.23 17.72
N VAL A 50 -2.46 9.42 17.42
CA VAL A 50 -1.83 10.72 17.72
C VAL A 50 -1.63 10.97 19.22
N ASN A 51 -2.34 10.24 20.09
CA ASN A 51 -2.17 10.29 21.54
C ASN A 51 -1.16 9.26 22.06
N LEU A 52 -0.69 8.36 21.20
CA LEU A 52 0.29 7.32 21.49
C LEU A 52 1.66 7.66 20.90
N ILE A 53 1.67 8.40 19.77
CA ILE A 53 2.86 8.81 19.05
C ILE A 53 2.79 10.30 18.76
N ALA A 54 3.90 11.01 18.99
CA ALA A 54 4.02 12.44 18.75
C ALA A 54 4.19 12.77 17.25
N ILE A 55 3.18 12.41 16.44
CA ILE A 55 3.12 12.73 15.01
C ILE A 55 2.55 14.16 14.84
N PRO A 56 3.19 15.03 14.04
CA PRO A 56 2.61 16.35 13.75
C PRO A 56 1.24 16.23 13.07
N SER A 57 0.30 17.10 13.44
CA SER A 57 -1.10 17.00 13.00
C SER A 57 -1.34 17.23 11.52
N ASP A 58 -0.37 17.82 10.82
CA ASP A 58 -0.36 18.08 9.38
C ASP A 58 0.22 16.93 8.55
N ARG A 59 0.71 15.87 9.20
CA ARG A 59 1.27 14.68 8.55
C ARG A 59 0.25 13.55 8.49
N LYS A 60 0.32 12.76 7.42
CA LYS A 60 -0.52 11.57 7.24
C LYS A 60 0.28 10.32 7.52
N ILE A 61 -0.37 9.33 8.13
CA ILE A 61 0.19 7.98 8.24
C ILE A 61 0.05 7.30 6.88
N VAL A 62 1.13 6.66 6.43
CA VAL A 62 1.23 5.98 5.15
C VAL A 62 1.21 4.47 5.34
N SER A 63 2.02 3.95 6.26
CA SER A 63 2.10 2.51 6.53
C SER A 63 2.35 2.27 8.02
N VAL A 64 1.85 1.13 8.51
CA VAL A 64 2.13 0.62 9.86
C VAL A 64 2.66 -0.81 9.73
N LEU A 65 3.87 -1.07 10.23
CA LEU A 65 4.50 -2.39 10.16
C LEU A 65 4.78 -2.94 11.56
N ALA A 66 4.32 -4.16 11.83
CA ALA A 66 4.62 -4.87 13.05
C ALA A 66 5.96 -5.61 12.94
N VAL A 67 6.93 -5.22 13.77
CA VAL A 67 8.30 -5.73 13.75
C VAL A 67 8.67 -6.26 15.12
N LYS A 68 9.10 -7.52 15.19
CA LYS A 68 9.60 -8.13 16.43
C LYS A 68 11.10 -7.92 16.60
N ASP A 69 11.86 -8.27 15.56
CA ASP A 69 13.33 -8.28 15.56
C ASP A 69 13.86 -7.41 14.41
N PHE A 70 14.91 -6.63 14.67
CA PHE A 70 15.51 -5.70 13.72
C PHE A 70 16.74 -6.35 13.06
N THR A 71 16.51 -7.24 12.11
CA THR A 71 17.55 -8.05 11.47
C THR A 71 18.16 -7.38 10.22
N GLU A 72 19.34 -7.82 9.80
CA GLU A 72 20.01 -7.30 8.59
C GLU A 72 19.54 -7.97 7.28
N ASP A 73 18.93 -9.16 7.38
CA ASP A 73 18.41 -9.95 6.25
C ASP A 73 17.00 -9.52 5.81
N LYS A 74 16.35 -8.67 6.59
CA LYS A 74 15.09 -8.02 6.25
C LYS A 74 15.32 -6.57 5.84
N TYR A 75 14.43 -6.07 4.99
CA TYR A 75 14.51 -4.72 4.48
C TYR A 75 13.15 -4.02 4.58
N LEU A 76 13.22 -2.70 4.71
CA LEU A 76 12.11 -1.81 4.45
C LEU A 76 12.30 -1.20 3.06
N THR A 77 11.32 -1.42 2.20
CA THR A 77 11.27 -0.92 0.84
C THR A 77 10.24 0.21 0.75
N PHE A 78 10.73 1.42 0.47
CA PHE A 78 9.97 2.66 0.42
C PHE A 78 9.64 3.00 -1.03
N ILE A 79 8.40 3.41 -1.30
CA ILE A 79 7.97 3.90 -2.60
C ILE A 79 7.33 5.27 -2.43
N THR A 80 7.72 6.22 -3.28
CA THR A 80 7.15 7.56 -3.32
C THR A 80 6.17 7.73 -4.48
N LYS A 81 5.35 8.77 -4.39
CA LYS A 81 4.37 9.14 -5.42
C LYS A 81 5.00 9.40 -6.77
N LYS A 82 6.19 10.00 -6.81
CA LYS A 82 6.96 10.25 -8.05
C LYS A 82 7.77 9.04 -8.51
N GLY A 83 7.53 7.86 -7.93
CA GLY A 83 8.11 6.61 -8.38
C GLY A 83 9.58 6.44 -7.98
N VAL A 84 10.02 7.10 -6.91
CA VAL A 84 11.30 6.78 -6.25
C VAL A 84 11.10 5.52 -5.41
N ILE A 85 12.07 4.62 -5.45
CA ILE A 85 12.16 3.44 -4.60
C ILE A 85 13.46 3.47 -3.80
N LYS A 86 13.39 3.01 -2.54
CA LYS A 86 14.57 2.84 -1.70
C LYS A 86 14.45 1.58 -0.87
N LYS A 87 15.54 0.84 -0.73
CA LYS A 87 15.64 -0.32 0.16
C LYS A 87 16.60 -0.01 1.30
N THR A 88 16.19 -0.22 2.55
CA THR A 88 17.05 -0.02 3.74
C THR A 88 16.96 -1.24 4.65
N PRO A 89 18.09 -1.79 5.14
CA PRO A 89 18.06 -2.89 6.11
C PRO A 89 17.21 -2.54 7.33
N LEU A 90 16.43 -3.50 7.83
CA LEU A 90 15.53 -3.27 8.96
C LEU A 90 16.30 -2.92 10.24
N SER A 91 17.51 -3.46 10.41
CA SER A 91 18.44 -3.13 11.50
C SER A 91 18.72 -1.63 11.69
N GLU A 92 18.65 -0.82 10.63
CA GLU A 92 18.82 0.65 10.70
C GLU A 92 17.72 1.35 11.54
N TYR A 93 16.62 0.65 11.82
CA TYR A 93 15.45 1.16 12.54
C TYR A 93 15.34 0.65 13.98
N GLN A 94 16.37 -0.05 14.49
CA GLN A 94 16.38 -0.54 15.87
C GLN A 94 16.23 0.59 16.90
N ASN A 95 16.91 1.72 16.66
CA ASN A 95 17.01 2.84 17.59
C ASN A 95 16.23 4.07 17.09
N ILE A 96 14.93 4.08 17.34
CA ILE A 96 14.02 5.19 17.05
C ILE A 96 13.75 6.00 18.32
N ARG A 97 13.90 7.32 18.23
CA ARG A 97 13.59 8.26 19.33
C ARG A 97 12.08 8.49 19.40
N VAL A 98 11.59 8.96 20.54
CA VAL A 98 10.15 9.28 20.74
C VAL A 98 9.65 10.31 19.72
N THR A 99 10.51 11.26 19.33
CA THR A 99 10.21 12.29 18.31
C THR A 99 10.24 11.75 16.87
N GLY A 100 10.40 10.43 16.68
CA GLY A 100 10.66 9.84 15.37
C GLY A 100 12.09 10.08 14.87
N ILE A 101 12.39 9.47 13.73
CA ILE A 101 13.63 9.66 12.97
C ILE A 101 13.30 9.72 11.48
N ASN A 102 14.22 10.30 10.71
CA ASN A 102 14.14 10.27 9.26
C ASN A 102 14.28 8.84 8.75
N ALA A 103 13.28 8.36 7.99
CA ALA A 103 13.29 7.06 7.34
C ALA A 103 13.78 7.15 5.91
N ILE A 104 13.44 8.21 5.18
CA ILE A 104 13.84 8.48 3.78
C ILE A 104 13.86 9.99 3.54
N ASN A 105 14.82 10.48 2.73
CA ASN A 105 14.77 11.86 2.26
C ASN A 105 13.75 11.97 1.12
N ILE A 106 12.66 12.69 1.36
CA ILE A 106 11.62 13.01 0.37
C ILE A 106 11.94 14.35 -0.30
N ASP A 107 11.72 14.44 -1.62
CA ASP A 107 11.87 15.69 -2.37
C ASP A 107 10.67 16.63 -2.08
N GLU A 108 10.84 17.96 -2.20
CA GLU A 108 9.83 18.95 -1.79
C GLU A 108 8.43 18.75 -2.41
N ASP A 109 8.36 18.23 -3.64
CA ASP A 109 7.10 17.99 -4.37
C ASP A 109 6.77 16.50 -4.47
N ASP A 110 7.29 15.66 -3.57
CA ASP A 110 7.03 14.23 -3.52
C ASP A 110 6.45 13.85 -2.15
N GLU A 111 5.86 12.67 -2.06
CA GLU A 111 5.36 12.13 -0.80
C GLU A 111 5.58 10.62 -0.77
N LEU A 112 5.84 10.08 0.41
CA LEU A 112 5.86 8.64 0.63
C LEU A 112 4.44 8.09 0.47
N ILE A 113 4.28 7.02 -0.32
CA ILE A 113 2.97 6.38 -0.54
C ILE A 113 2.92 4.95 -0.05
N GLU A 114 4.05 4.28 0.13
CA GLU A 114 4.07 2.92 0.68
C GLU A 114 5.42 2.56 1.33
N VAL A 115 5.37 1.74 2.37
CA VAL A 115 6.52 1.05 2.97
C VAL A 115 6.20 -0.44 3.12
N ILE A 116 7.04 -1.26 2.50
CA ILE A 116 6.85 -2.71 2.43
C ILE A 116 8.01 -3.41 3.13
N GLU A 117 7.72 -4.36 4.02
CA GLU A 117 8.74 -5.27 4.53
C GLU A 117 9.07 -6.34 3.49
N THR A 118 10.36 -6.55 3.24
CA THR A 118 10.85 -7.51 2.25
C THR A 118 12.06 -8.29 2.79
N ASP A 119 12.39 -9.41 2.13
CA ASP A 119 13.45 -10.36 2.54
C ASP A 119 14.60 -10.44 1.52
N GLY A 120 14.63 -9.54 0.54
CA GLY A 120 15.61 -9.55 -0.55
C GLY A 120 15.26 -10.48 -1.70
N THR A 121 14.31 -11.40 -1.53
CA THR A 121 13.92 -12.35 -2.59
C THR A 121 12.69 -11.89 -3.36
N LYS A 122 11.95 -10.90 -2.86
CA LYS A 122 10.66 -10.50 -3.42
C LYS A 122 10.80 -9.85 -4.80
N GLN A 123 9.67 -9.82 -5.51
CA GLN A 123 9.47 -8.91 -6.64
C GLN A 123 8.71 -7.68 -6.15
N ILE A 124 9.04 -6.51 -6.70
CA ILE A 124 8.33 -5.27 -6.43
C ILE A 124 7.38 -5.00 -7.59
N PHE A 125 6.11 -4.80 -7.27
CA PHE A 125 5.08 -4.36 -8.19
C PHE A 125 4.69 -2.92 -7.85
N ILE A 126 4.64 -2.04 -8.86
CA ILE A 126 4.24 -0.64 -8.69
C ILE A 126 3.20 -0.33 -9.76
N ALA A 127 2.05 0.21 -9.36
CA ALA A 127 0.98 0.65 -10.25
C ALA A 127 0.85 2.17 -10.29
N THR A 128 0.48 2.71 -11.46
CA THR A 128 0.31 4.14 -11.67
C THR A 128 -1.15 4.51 -11.92
N HIS A 129 -1.44 5.80 -11.72
CA HIS A 129 -2.74 6.42 -11.96
C HIS A 129 -3.22 6.23 -13.41
N ASP A 130 -2.32 6.35 -14.38
CA ASP A 130 -2.61 6.13 -15.80
C ASP A 130 -2.83 4.65 -16.18
N GLY A 131 -2.81 3.72 -15.22
CA GLY A 131 -3.05 2.31 -15.48
C GLY A 131 -1.85 1.59 -16.07
N MET A 132 -0.64 2.04 -15.74
CA MET A 132 0.60 1.33 -16.01
C MET A 132 1.06 0.56 -14.76
N ALA A 133 1.88 -0.48 -14.95
CA ALA A 133 2.56 -1.15 -13.86
C ALA A 133 3.94 -1.67 -14.25
N VAL A 134 4.89 -1.62 -13.33
CA VAL A 134 6.17 -2.33 -13.42
C VAL A 134 6.19 -3.50 -12.44
N ARG A 135 6.95 -4.53 -12.80
CA ARG A 135 7.31 -5.65 -11.93
C ARG A 135 8.78 -5.95 -12.13
N PHE A 136 9.58 -5.93 -11.07
CA PHE A 136 11.03 -6.21 -11.13
C PHE A 136 11.50 -6.87 -9.84
N ASN A 137 12.67 -7.49 -9.86
CA ASN A 137 13.23 -8.15 -8.67
C ASN A 137 13.75 -7.10 -7.69
N GLU A 138 13.50 -7.28 -6.40
CA GLU A 138 13.93 -6.35 -5.35
C GLU A 138 15.46 -6.15 -5.32
N ASP A 139 16.23 -7.15 -5.76
CA ASP A 139 17.69 -7.08 -5.91
C ASP A 139 18.18 -6.04 -6.92
N ASP A 140 17.32 -5.55 -7.82
CA ASP A 140 17.62 -4.41 -8.70
C ASP A 140 17.76 -3.08 -7.92
N VAL A 141 17.40 -3.07 -6.63
CA VAL A 141 17.58 -1.96 -5.69
C VAL A 141 18.62 -2.37 -4.65
N ARG A 142 19.80 -1.74 -4.67
CA ARG A 142 20.80 -1.96 -3.62
C ARG A 142 20.30 -1.43 -2.26
N PRO A 143 20.66 -2.06 -1.14
CA PRO A 143 20.46 -1.49 0.20
C PRO A 143 21.15 -0.12 0.35
N MET A 144 20.50 0.79 1.06
CA MET A 144 20.98 2.15 1.35
C MET A 144 20.63 2.53 2.80
N GLY A 145 21.38 3.46 3.37
CA GLY A 145 21.07 4.03 4.68
C GLY A 145 19.80 4.89 4.68
N ARG A 146 19.32 5.22 5.88
CA ARG A 146 18.06 5.97 6.09
C ARG A 146 18.02 7.32 5.37
N SER A 147 19.06 8.12 5.48
CA SER A 147 19.13 9.46 4.88
C SER A 147 19.34 9.47 3.36
N ALA A 148 19.33 8.31 2.69
CA ALA A 148 19.38 8.27 1.23
C ALA A 148 18.02 8.65 0.63
N ARG A 149 18.06 9.30 -0.53
CA ARG A 149 16.88 9.64 -1.35
C ARG A 149 16.27 8.42 -2.04
N GLY A 150 17.08 7.42 -2.40
CA GLY A 150 16.66 6.28 -3.21
C GLY A 150 16.98 6.45 -4.71
N VAL A 151 16.40 5.58 -5.52
CA VAL A 151 16.60 5.49 -6.98
C VAL A 151 15.25 5.39 -7.69
N ARG A 152 15.21 5.58 -9.01
CA ARG A 152 13.95 5.50 -9.76
C ARG A 152 13.38 4.07 -9.78
N GLY A 153 12.21 3.82 -9.21
CA GLY A 153 11.49 2.54 -9.26
C GLY A 153 10.70 2.37 -10.55
N ILE A 154 10.01 3.42 -10.99
CA ILE A 154 9.22 3.48 -12.23
C ILE A 154 9.46 4.83 -12.92
N SER A 155 9.44 4.84 -14.27
CA SER A 155 9.36 6.10 -15.02
C SER A 155 7.91 6.46 -15.25
N LEU A 156 7.54 7.67 -14.86
CA LEU A 156 6.20 8.22 -15.00
C LEU A 156 6.11 9.11 -16.24
N ARG A 157 4.94 9.12 -16.88
CA ARG A 157 4.63 10.11 -17.91
C ARG A 157 4.20 11.41 -17.26
N ASP A 158 4.12 12.47 -18.05
CA ASP A 158 3.67 13.77 -17.57
C ASP A 158 2.27 13.67 -16.96
N GLY A 159 2.11 14.19 -15.74
CA GLY A 159 0.87 14.11 -14.96
C GLY A 159 0.56 12.75 -14.31
N ASP A 160 1.33 11.69 -14.59
CA ASP A 160 1.13 10.37 -13.97
C ASP A 160 1.84 10.29 -12.61
N PHE A 161 1.36 9.41 -11.74
CA PHE A 161 1.92 9.18 -10.41
C PHE A 161 1.64 7.76 -9.92
N VAL A 162 2.42 7.32 -8.94
CA VAL A 162 2.23 6.01 -8.30
C VAL A 162 1.00 6.05 -7.41
N VAL A 163 0.11 5.07 -7.57
CA VAL A 163 -1.09 4.90 -6.73
C VAL A 163 -0.92 3.79 -5.70
N SER A 164 -0.06 2.80 -5.98
CA SER A 164 0.22 1.73 -5.03
C SER A 164 1.50 0.98 -5.37
N ALA A 165 2.05 0.30 -4.38
CA ALA A 165 3.14 -0.65 -4.52
C ALA A 165 2.93 -1.86 -3.61
N CYS A 166 3.46 -3.01 -3.98
CA CYS A 166 3.41 -4.21 -3.15
C CYS A 166 4.59 -5.15 -3.44
N ALA A 167 4.93 -5.98 -2.45
CA ALA A 167 5.84 -7.08 -2.65
C ALA A 167 5.06 -8.31 -3.13
N ILE A 168 5.63 -9.01 -4.10
CA ILE A 168 5.09 -10.22 -4.70
C ILE A 168 6.09 -11.34 -4.49
N SER A 169 5.59 -12.55 -4.26
CA SER A 169 6.39 -13.76 -4.24
C SER A 169 7.19 -13.93 -5.54
N PRO A 170 8.39 -14.54 -5.49
CA PRO A 170 9.14 -14.92 -6.70
C PRO A 170 8.31 -15.76 -7.68
N GLU A 171 7.42 -16.61 -7.17
CA GLU A 171 6.56 -17.51 -7.92
C GLU A 171 5.44 -16.78 -8.67
N ALA A 172 5.08 -15.56 -8.24
CA ALA A 172 4.06 -14.71 -8.86
C ALA A 172 2.68 -15.39 -9.01
N ASN A 173 2.32 -16.18 -8.00
CA ASN A 173 1.05 -16.90 -7.91
C ASN A 173 -0.11 -16.02 -7.41
N GLU A 174 0.19 -14.82 -6.92
CA GLU A 174 -0.80 -13.85 -6.48
C GLU A 174 -1.58 -13.24 -7.66
N LYS A 175 -2.75 -12.70 -7.35
CA LYS A 175 -3.54 -11.87 -8.26
C LYS A 175 -3.45 -10.42 -7.80
N ILE A 176 -3.45 -9.49 -8.74
CA ILE A 176 -3.61 -8.06 -8.46
C ILE A 176 -5.05 -7.69 -8.73
N LEU A 177 -5.76 -7.20 -7.71
CA LEU A 177 -7.00 -6.48 -7.88
C LEU A 177 -6.66 -5.02 -8.21
N THR A 178 -7.19 -4.50 -9.32
CA THR A 178 -7.07 -3.09 -9.69
C THR A 178 -8.46 -2.47 -9.77
N ILE A 179 -8.63 -1.30 -9.15
CA ILE A 179 -9.87 -0.55 -9.07
C ILE A 179 -9.64 0.84 -9.66
N SER A 180 -10.58 1.29 -10.48
CA SER A 180 -10.57 2.60 -11.13
C SER A 180 -11.49 3.59 -10.42
N GLU A 181 -11.26 4.88 -10.66
CA GLU A 181 -12.01 5.99 -10.06
C GLU A 181 -13.50 5.95 -10.37
N ARG A 182 -13.93 5.39 -11.51
CA ARG A 182 -15.38 5.23 -11.83
C ARG A 182 -15.94 3.88 -11.41
N GLY A 183 -15.26 3.16 -10.52
CA GLY A 183 -15.79 1.94 -9.89
C GLY A 183 -15.70 0.68 -10.74
N TYR A 184 -14.88 0.67 -11.81
CA TYR A 184 -14.53 -0.57 -12.51
C TYR A 184 -13.37 -1.23 -11.81
N GLY A 185 -13.37 -2.56 -11.77
CA GLY A 185 -12.22 -3.31 -11.32
C GLY A 185 -12.14 -4.71 -11.89
N LYS A 186 -10.96 -5.32 -11.71
CA LYS A 186 -10.66 -6.67 -12.17
C LYS A 186 -9.50 -7.26 -11.39
N GLN A 187 -9.47 -8.57 -11.35
CA GLN A 187 -8.31 -9.34 -10.93
C GLN A 187 -7.46 -9.73 -12.13
N THR A 188 -6.14 -9.71 -11.99
CA THR A 188 -5.22 -10.22 -12.99
C THR A 188 -4.04 -10.92 -12.32
N GLN A 189 -3.76 -12.15 -12.75
CA GLN A 189 -2.61 -12.93 -12.29
C GLN A 189 -1.30 -12.15 -12.45
N VAL A 190 -0.46 -12.14 -11.41
CA VAL A 190 0.83 -11.40 -11.45
C VAL A 190 1.73 -11.93 -12.57
N SER A 191 1.72 -13.24 -12.85
CA SER A 191 2.46 -13.83 -13.98
C SER A 191 2.11 -13.24 -15.36
N SER A 192 0.94 -12.61 -15.52
CA SER A 192 0.55 -11.91 -16.76
C SER A 192 1.35 -10.61 -16.98
N TYR A 193 1.96 -10.05 -15.93
CA TYR A 193 2.83 -8.89 -16.00
C TYR A 193 4.25 -9.38 -16.24
N ARG A 194 4.81 -9.15 -17.43
CA ARG A 194 6.21 -9.51 -17.68
C ARG A 194 7.14 -8.81 -16.67
N LEU A 195 8.25 -9.46 -16.32
CA LEU A 195 9.33 -8.75 -15.63
C LEU A 195 9.84 -7.61 -16.51
N THR A 196 10.02 -6.46 -15.90
CA THR A 196 10.55 -5.23 -16.48
C THR A 196 11.85 -4.88 -15.78
N LYS A 197 12.67 -4.01 -16.39
CA LYS A 197 13.77 -3.40 -15.65
C LYS A 197 13.20 -2.37 -14.66
N ARG A 198 13.82 -2.26 -13.48
CA ARG A 198 13.59 -1.11 -12.59
C ARG A 198 13.73 0.21 -13.36
N GLY A 199 12.78 1.12 -13.15
CA GLY A 199 12.74 2.42 -13.82
C GLY A 199 12.17 2.41 -15.24
N ALA A 200 11.58 1.30 -15.70
CA ALA A 200 10.82 1.28 -16.95
C ALA A 200 9.50 2.07 -16.83
N TYR A 201 8.85 2.36 -17.96
CA TYR A 201 7.47 2.91 -18.01
C TYR A 201 6.39 1.85 -17.73
N GLY A 202 6.79 0.58 -17.56
CA GLY A 202 5.86 -0.51 -17.29
C GLY A 202 5.06 -1.01 -18.49
N VAL A 203 4.03 -1.79 -18.17
CA VAL A 203 3.05 -2.36 -19.08
C VAL A 203 1.65 -1.95 -18.64
N ILE A 204 0.68 -2.06 -19.54
CA ILE A 204 -0.73 -1.82 -19.18
C ILE A 204 -1.09 -2.71 -17.98
N ASN A 205 -1.64 -2.11 -16.94
CA ASN A 205 -2.26 -2.76 -15.78
C ASN A 205 -3.75 -2.93 -16.00
N ILE A 206 -4.42 -1.83 -16.37
CA ILE A 206 -5.83 -1.77 -16.72
C ILE A 206 -5.99 -0.77 -17.86
N LYS A 207 -6.89 -1.04 -18.79
CA LYS A 207 -7.18 -0.07 -19.86
C LYS A 207 -8.03 1.07 -19.31
N THR A 208 -7.42 2.21 -19.04
CA THR A 208 -8.13 3.43 -18.63
C THR A 208 -8.79 4.09 -19.85
N THR A 209 -10.07 4.40 -19.75
CA THR A 209 -10.82 5.23 -20.71
C THR A 209 -11.63 6.26 -19.96
N GLU A 210 -12.28 7.20 -20.66
CA GLU A 210 -13.25 8.10 -20.02
C GLU A 210 -14.27 7.32 -19.20
N LYS A 211 -14.83 6.23 -19.74
CA LYS A 211 -15.80 5.37 -19.03
C LYS A 211 -15.27 4.78 -17.71
N THR A 212 -14.03 4.32 -17.66
CA THR A 212 -13.48 3.69 -16.44
C THR A 212 -12.89 4.71 -15.47
N GLY A 213 -12.46 5.87 -15.97
CA GLY A 213 -11.56 6.74 -15.22
C GLY A 213 -10.16 6.14 -15.09
N LYS A 214 -9.34 6.78 -14.26
CA LYS A 214 -7.96 6.40 -13.95
C LYS A 214 -7.94 5.37 -12.82
N VAL A 215 -6.76 4.87 -12.45
CA VAL A 215 -6.62 3.91 -11.35
C VAL A 215 -6.73 4.62 -10.01
N ALA A 216 -7.58 4.11 -9.13
CA ALA A 216 -7.72 4.57 -7.76
C ALA A 216 -6.88 3.73 -6.78
N ALA A 217 -6.83 2.40 -6.98
CA ALA A 217 -6.06 1.50 -6.14
C ALA A 217 -5.67 0.21 -6.87
N ALA A 218 -4.57 -0.40 -6.44
CA ALA A 218 -4.21 -1.77 -6.85
C ALA A 218 -3.43 -2.49 -5.75
N PHE A 219 -3.80 -3.72 -5.43
CA PHE A 219 -3.17 -4.49 -4.36
C PHE A 219 -3.24 -5.99 -4.63
N PRO A 220 -2.34 -6.78 -4.03
CA PRO A 220 -2.40 -8.23 -4.10
C PRO A 220 -3.63 -8.73 -3.33
N VAL A 221 -4.24 -9.79 -3.83
CA VAL A 221 -5.40 -10.43 -3.22
C VAL A 221 -5.24 -11.95 -3.28
N ASP A 222 -5.78 -12.60 -2.27
CA ASP A 222 -6.02 -14.04 -2.23
C ASP A 222 -7.51 -14.34 -2.46
N GLU A 223 -7.89 -15.62 -2.37
CA GLU A 223 -9.25 -16.08 -2.65
C GLU A 223 -10.25 -15.69 -1.56
N ASN A 224 -9.77 -15.45 -0.33
CA ASN A 224 -10.59 -15.11 0.84
C ASN A 224 -10.60 -13.61 1.14
N SER A 225 -9.86 -12.83 0.35
CA SER A 225 -9.79 -11.39 0.50
C SER A 225 -11.15 -10.76 0.20
N GLU A 226 -11.51 -9.75 0.97
CA GLU A 226 -12.61 -8.86 0.65
C GLU A 226 -12.08 -7.45 0.40
N VAL A 227 -12.73 -6.72 -0.50
CA VAL A 227 -12.39 -5.33 -0.77
C VAL A 227 -13.50 -4.41 -0.28
N MET A 228 -13.09 -3.38 0.45
CA MET A 228 -13.96 -2.26 0.78
C MET A 228 -13.64 -1.09 -0.15
N ILE A 229 -14.67 -0.48 -0.75
CA ILE A 229 -14.53 0.64 -1.68
C ILE A 229 -15.37 1.80 -1.16
N ILE A 230 -14.75 2.98 -1.09
CA ILE A 230 -15.37 4.22 -0.61
C ILE A 230 -15.34 5.27 -1.72
N THR A 231 -16.48 5.91 -1.96
CA THR A 231 -16.59 7.03 -2.91
C THR A 231 -16.58 8.39 -2.23
N LYS A 232 -16.32 9.44 -3.02
CA LYS A 232 -16.29 10.84 -2.58
C LYS A 232 -17.60 11.27 -1.93
N GLN A 233 -18.74 10.76 -2.41
CA GLN A 233 -20.05 11.07 -1.83
C GLN A 233 -20.42 10.15 -0.64
N GLY A 234 -19.50 9.30 -0.20
CA GLY A 234 -19.66 8.44 0.97
C GLY A 234 -20.43 7.16 0.70
N LYS A 235 -20.53 6.70 -0.56
CA LYS A 235 -21.01 5.33 -0.82
C LYS A 235 -19.92 4.36 -0.41
N LEU A 236 -20.31 3.34 0.35
CA LEU A 236 -19.43 2.27 0.82
C LEU A 236 -19.97 0.94 0.31
N ILE A 237 -19.09 0.10 -0.24
CA ILE A 237 -19.42 -1.27 -0.62
C ILE A 237 -18.30 -2.21 -0.16
N ARG A 238 -18.70 -3.40 0.30
CA ARG A 238 -17.81 -4.53 0.63
C ARG A 238 -18.11 -5.66 -0.35
N ILE A 239 -17.07 -6.20 -1.00
CA ILE A 239 -17.20 -7.22 -2.05
C ILE A 239 -16.12 -8.27 -1.84
N GLY A 240 -16.51 -9.55 -1.77
CA GLY A 240 -15.57 -10.67 -1.86
C GLY A 240 -14.83 -10.69 -3.19
N VAL A 241 -13.51 -10.89 -3.14
CA VAL A 241 -12.66 -10.90 -4.33
C VAL A 241 -13.06 -12.04 -5.27
N ASP A 242 -13.54 -13.17 -4.73
CA ASP A 242 -14.13 -14.31 -5.47
C ASP A 242 -15.21 -13.90 -6.50
N LYS A 243 -15.96 -12.83 -6.22
CA LYS A 243 -17.02 -12.31 -7.10
C LYS A 243 -16.51 -11.36 -8.18
N ILE A 244 -15.25 -10.93 -8.09
CA ILE A 244 -14.65 -9.97 -9.01
C ILE A 244 -14.02 -10.71 -10.18
N ARG A 245 -14.36 -10.27 -11.40
CA ARG A 245 -13.90 -10.92 -12.62
C ARG A 245 -12.36 -10.98 -12.73
N GLU A 246 -11.87 -12.19 -12.95
CA GLU A 246 -10.51 -12.45 -13.42
C GLU A 246 -10.40 -12.25 -14.93
N THR A 247 -9.45 -11.42 -15.35
CA THR A 247 -9.19 -11.18 -16.76
C THR A 247 -7.81 -10.61 -17.01
N GLY A 248 -7.42 -10.53 -18.28
CA GLY A 248 -6.12 -10.02 -18.69
C GLY A 248 -5.95 -8.51 -18.46
N ARG A 249 -4.70 -8.07 -18.43
CA ARG A 249 -4.31 -6.68 -18.14
C ARG A 249 -4.96 -5.63 -19.05
N GLY A 250 -5.08 -5.93 -20.34
CA GLY A 250 -5.64 -5.00 -21.33
C GLY A 250 -7.15 -4.78 -21.24
N ALA A 251 -7.85 -5.50 -20.36
CA ALA A 251 -9.29 -5.35 -20.17
C ALA A 251 -9.62 -4.12 -19.30
N GLN A 252 -10.86 -3.65 -19.41
CA GLN A 252 -11.41 -2.56 -18.57
C GLN A 252 -11.90 -3.04 -17.20
N GLY A 253 -12.13 -4.35 -17.05
CA GLY A 253 -12.78 -4.91 -15.87
C GLY A 253 -14.30 -4.81 -15.89
N VAL A 254 -14.91 -5.05 -14.74
CA VAL A 254 -16.37 -5.04 -14.52
C VAL A 254 -16.73 -3.97 -13.49
N VAL A 255 -18.00 -3.55 -13.47
CA VAL A 255 -18.48 -2.58 -12.49
C VAL A 255 -18.52 -3.24 -11.12
N LEU A 256 -17.76 -2.71 -10.17
CA LEU A 256 -17.79 -3.08 -8.76
C LEU A 256 -18.75 -2.19 -7.99
N ILE A 257 -18.73 -0.88 -8.28
CA ILE A 257 -19.63 0.11 -7.70
C ILE A 257 -20.12 1.06 -8.78
N ARG A 258 -21.41 1.38 -8.76
CA ARG A 258 -21.99 2.39 -9.64
C ARG A 258 -21.74 3.77 -9.06
N THR A 259 -20.96 4.55 -9.78
CA THR A 259 -20.67 5.95 -9.54
C THR A 259 -21.64 6.82 -10.34
N ASP A 260 -22.11 7.91 -9.73
CA ASP A 260 -22.80 8.99 -10.47
C ASP A 260 -21.73 9.89 -11.13
N GLU A 261 -22.09 10.82 -12.03
CA GLU A 261 -21.12 11.55 -12.86
C GLU A 261 -19.98 12.24 -12.09
N ASP A 262 -20.27 12.74 -10.88
CA ASP A 262 -19.32 13.45 -10.01
C ASP A 262 -18.85 12.64 -8.78
N ASP A 263 -19.28 11.38 -8.67
CA ASP A 263 -18.92 10.50 -7.56
C ASP A 263 -17.77 9.60 -7.99
N LEU A 264 -16.58 9.77 -7.40
CA LEU A 264 -15.41 8.95 -7.73
C LEU A 264 -15.03 8.08 -6.54
N VAL A 265 -14.50 6.90 -6.81
CA VAL A 265 -13.80 6.09 -5.81
C VAL A 265 -12.61 6.90 -5.30
N THR A 266 -12.57 7.13 -3.99
CA THR A 266 -11.50 7.88 -3.31
C THR A 266 -10.55 6.99 -2.55
N SER A 267 -11.01 5.81 -2.12
CA SER A 267 -10.19 4.82 -1.42
C SER A 267 -10.72 3.41 -1.65
N ALA A 268 -9.82 2.44 -1.62
CA ALA A 268 -10.15 1.04 -1.49
C ALA A 268 -9.10 0.34 -0.62
N SER A 269 -9.55 -0.58 0.23
CA SER A 269 -8.70 -1.35 1.14
C SER A 269 -9.07 -2.83 1.15
N ILE A 270 -8.09 -3.69 1.42
CA ILE A 270 -8.32 -5.13 1.60
C ILE A 270 -8.61 -5.42 3.07
N LEU A 271 -9.65 -6.21 3.27
CA LEU A 271 -9.96 -6.87 4.52
C LEU A 271 -9.62 -8.34 4.33
N GLN A 272 -8.81 -8.89 5.23
CA GLN A 272 -8.69 -10.34 5.35
C GLN A 272 -9.87 -10.85 6.17
N GLU A 273 -10.49 -11.96 5.74
CA GLU A 273 -11.44 -12.66 6.61
C GLU A 273 -10.70 -13.09 7.87
N ASP A 274 -11.33 -12.86 9.03
CA ASP A 274 -10.88 -13.43 10.29
C ASP A 274 -10.89 -14.96 10.13
N GLU A 275 -9.72 -15.61 10.23
CA GLU A 275 -9.72 -17.01 10.67
C GLU A 275 -10.26 -16.95 12.11
N GLU A 276 -11.55 -17.23 12.30
CA GLU A 276 -12.11 -17.48 13.62
C GLU A 276 -11.21 -18.52 14.29
N ALA A 277 -10.46 -18.09 15.30
CA ALA A 277 -9.70 -18.97 16.15
C ALA A 277 -10.70 -19.87 16.89
N GLU A 278 -10.86 -21.10 16.41
CA GLU A 278 -11.46 -22.19 17.20
C GLU A 278 -10.64 -22.46 18.48
#